data_AF-A0A0K6I5F3-F1
#
_entry.id   AF-A0A0K6I5F3-F1
#
_cell.length_a   1.000
_cell.length_b   1.000
_cell.length_c   1.000
_cell.angle_alpha   90.00
_cell.angle_beta   90.00
_cell.angle_gamma   90.00
#
_symmetry.space_group_name_H-M   'P 1'
#
loop_
_entity.id
_entity.type
_entity.pdbx_description
1 polymer ?
#
loop_
_entity_poly.entity_id
_entity_poly.type
_entity_poly.pdbx_seq_one_letter_code
_entity_poly.pdbx_strand_id
1 'polypeptide(L)'
;MPLRRAGPFDYLVVVGGHISDRAAFGPLALGFIAETAAQGVPLAGLCTGVFTLQAAGLLQGYRCCVSWFHHQDFIDRFENEIPISDQIFVADRDRLTCSGGHGAAHAASATRRIWRAR
;
A
#
# COMPACT_ATOMS: atom_id res chain seq x y z
N MET A 1 18.66 -6.40 11.18
CA MET A 1 17.67 -6.50 10.08
C MET A 1 18.00 -5.42 9.05
N PRO A 2 18.14 -5.76 7.75
CA PRO A 2 18.63 -4.81 6.73
C PRO A 2 17.71 -3.60 6.47
N LEU A 3 16.39 -3.70 6.70
CA LEU A 3 15.44 -2.61 6.47
C LEU A 3 15.63 -1.39 7.40
N ARG A 4 16.04 -1.60 8.66
CA ARG A 4 16.32 -0.52 9.64
C ARG A 4 17.62 0.25 9.34
N ARG A 5 18.42 -0.19 8.36
CA ARG A 5 19.69 0.46 7.97
C ARG A 5 19.56 1.45 6.83
N ALA A 6 18.43 1.46 6.13
CA ALA A 6 18.17 2.57 5.22
C ALA A 6 17.79 3.79 6.08
N GLY A 7 18.39 4.94 5.78
CA GLY A 7 18.25 6.18 6.56
C GLY A 7 16.82 6.77 6.52
N PRO A 8 16.63 8.07 6.81
CA PRO A 8 15.30 8.67 6.74
C PRO A 8 14.69 8.53 5.34
N PHE A 9 13.38 8.26 5.27
CA PHE A 9 12.65 8.00 4.04
C PHE A 9 11.62 9.10 3.77
N ASP A 10 11.52 9.56 2.52
CA ASP A 10 10.47 10.49 2.09
C ASP A 10 9.10 9.79 1.96
N TYR A 11 9.10 8.51 1.62
CA TYR A 11 7.93 7.63 1.49
C TYR A 11 8.37 6.17 1.43
N LEU A 12 7.48 5.24 1.79
CA LEU A 12 7.72 3.80 1.72
C LEU A 12 6.75 3.16 0.73
N VAL A 13 7.28 2.34 -0.18
CA VAL A 13 6.49 1.61 -1.18
C VAL A 13 6.48 0.12 -0.86
N VAL A 14 5.29 -0.44 -0.68
CA VAL A 14 5.04 -1.86 -0.50
C VAL A 14 4.59 -2.44 -1.85
N VAL A 15 5.46 -3.24 -2.45
CA VAL A 15 5.20 -3.89 -3.74
C VAL A 15 4.67 -5.30 -3.50
N GLY A 16 3.51 -5.59 -4.09
CA GLY A 16 2.88 -6.90 -4.01
C GLY A 16 3.58 -8.00 -4.82
N GLY A 17 3.31 -9.24 -4.44
CA GLY A 17 3.67 -10.48 -5.17
C GLY A 17 2.44 -11.38 -5.39
N HIS A 18 2.65 -12.66 -5.69
CA HIS A 18 1.55 -13.61 -5.87
C HIS A 18 0.71 -13.75 -4.59
N ILE A 19 -0.62 -13.56 -4.65
CA ILE A 19 -1.52 -13.71 -3.48
C ILE A 19 -1.48 -15.13 -2.90
N SER A 20 -1.24 -16.13 -3.75
CA SER A 20 -1.08 -17.54 -3.38
C SER A 20 0.22 -17.84 -2.65
N ASP A 21 1.24 -16.99 -2.78
CA ASP A 21 2.38 -17.04 -1.88
C ASP A 21 1.92 -16.51 -0.53
N ARG A 22 1.67 -17.45 0.38
CA ARG A 22 1.49 -17.24 1.82
C ARG A 22 2.65 -16.49 2.50
N ALA A 23 3.62 -15.96 1.75
CA ALA A 23 4.53 -14.92 2.15
C ALA A 23 3.77 -13.59 2.36
N ALA A 24 2.73 -13.62 3.21
CA ALA A 24 2.38 -12.45 3.99
C ALA A 24 3.68 -11.98 4.64
N PHE A 25 3.97 -10.68 4.52
CA PHE A 25 5.13 -10.10 5.17
C PHE A 25 5.20 -10.62 6.61
N GLY A 26 6.34 -11.19 6.98
CA GLY A 26 6.51 -11.72 8.33
C GLY A 26 6.31 -10.62 9.38
N PRO A 27 6.03 -10.96 10.65
CA PRO A 27 5.72 -9.98 11.70
C PRO A 27 6.72 -8.82 11.80
N LEU A 28 8.00 -9.09 11.54
CA LEU A 28 9.05 -8.06 11.53
C LEU A 28 8.89 -7.02 10.42
N ALA A 29 8.48 -7.44 9.22
CA ALA A 29 8.26 -6.53 8.11
C ALA A 29 6.96 -5.73 8.30
N LEU A 30 5.89 -6.36 8.79
CA LEU A 30 4.66 -5.65 9.16
C LEU A 30 4.94 -4.61 10.26
N GLY A 31 5.73 -4.98 11.28
CA GLY A 31 6.16 -4.06 12.33
C GLY A 31 6.96 -2.88 11.79
N PHE A 32 7.91 -3.11 10.88
CA PHE A 32 8.65 -2.03 10.23
C PHE A 32 7.74 -1.08 9.44
N ILE A 33 6.78 -1.61 8.67
CA ILE A 33 5.83 -0.78 7.90
C ILE A 33 4.97 0.06 8.86
N ALA A 34 4.46 -0.54 9.94
CA ALA A 34 3.65 0.15 10.94
C ALA A 34 4.45 1.24 11.69
N GLU A 35 5.69 0.94 12.11
CA GLU A 35 6.59 1.92 12.74
C GLU A 35 6.88 3.10 11.79
N THR A 36 7.11 2.82 10.50
CA THR A 36 7.35 3.84 9.48
C THR A 36 6.11 4.73 9.30
N ALA A 37 4.92 4.14 9.27
CA ALA A 37 3.66 4.88 9.21
C ALA A 37 3.46 5.80 10.42
N ALA A 38 3.80 5.31 11.63
CA ALA A 38 3.67 6.05 12.88
C ALA A 38 4.60 7.27 12.94
N GLN A 39 5.69 7.27 12.18
CA GLN A 39 6.59 8.42 12.01
C GLN A 39 6.07 9.47 11.01
N GLY A 40 4.88 9.27 10.45
CA GLY A 40 4.27 10.17 9.46
C GLY A 40 4.81 10.00 8.05
N VAL A 41 5.58 8.94 7.78
CA VAL A 41 6.10 8.65 6.44
C VAL A 41 4.94 8.16 5.55
N PRO A 42 4.67 8.83 4.41
CA PRO A 42 3.63 8.40 3.49
C PRO A 42 3.87 6.99 2.93
N LEU A 43 2.80 6.23 2.72
CA LEU A 43 2.87 4.85 2.25
C LEU A 43 2.21 4.66 0.89
N ALA A 44 2.88 3.90 0.01
CA ALA A 44 2.31 3.45 -1.25
C ALA A 44 2.16 1.92 -1.29
N GLY A 45 1.00 1.40 -1.71
CA GLY A 45 0.77 -0.01 -1.98
C GLY A 45 0.59 -0.28 -3.47
N LEU A 46 1.44 -1.11 -4.07
CA LEU A 46 1.37 -1.45 -5.48
C LEU A 46 0.93 -2.89 -5.68
N CYS A 47 0.01 -3.12 -6.62
CA CYS A 47 -0.55 -4.44 -6.89
C CYS A 47 -1.16 -5.02 -5.59
N THR A 48 -0.77 -6.22 -5.22
CA THR A 48 -1.22 -6.89 -3.98
C THR A 48 -0.60 -6.30 -2.71
N GLY A 49 0.27 -5.29 -2.82
CA GLY A 49 0.80 -4.55 -1.67
C GLY A 49 -0.28 -3.87 -0.82
N VAL A 50 -1.44 -3.56 -1.42
CA VAL A 50 -2.64 -3.07 -0.70
C VAL A 50 -3.12 -4.06 0.37
N PHE A 51 -3.04 -5.37 0.12
CA PHE A 51 -3.40 -6.41 1.10
C PHE A 51 -2.46 -6.38 2.31
N THR A 52 -1.18 -6.07 2.09
CA THR A 52 -0.21 -5.97 3.18
C THR A 52 -0.49 -4.76 4.06
N LEU A 53 -0.75 -3.61 3.43
CA LEU A 53 -1.09 -2.39 4.15
C LEU A 53 -2.38 -2.57 4.96
N GLN A 54 -3.37 -3.26 4.37
CA GLN A 54 -4.61 -3.61 5.07
C GLN A 54 -4.37 -4.58 6.23
N ALA A 55 -3.59 -5.64 6.03
CA ALA A 55 -3.24 -6.60 7.09
C ALA A 55 -2.44 -5.97 8.24
N ALA A 56 -1.68 -4.90 7.97
CA ALA A 56 -1.01 -4.09 8.98
C ALA A 56 -1.94 -3.09 9.70
N GLY A 57 -3.23 -3.03 9.33
CA GLY A 57 -4.22 -2.09 9.87
C GLY A 57 -4.06 -0.65 9.37
N LEU A 58 -3.28 -0.41 8.32
CA LEU A 58 -2.86 0.93 7.89
C LEU A 58 -3.78 1.59 6.87
N LEU A 59 -4.89 0.94 6.53
CA LEU A 59 -5.90 1.40 5.55
C LEU A 59 -7.32 1.48 6.14
N GLN A 60 -7.49 1.28 7.45
CA GLN A 60 -8.78 1.44 8.11
C GLN A 60 -9.34 2.86 7.90
N GLY A 61 -10.54 2.96 7.32
CA GLY A 61 -11.15 4.25 6.97
C GLY A 61 -10.45 5.00 5.84
N TYR A 62 -9.58 4.34 5.06
CA TYR A 62 -9.04 4.88 3.81
C TYR A 62 -9.79 4.32 2.61
N ARG A 63 -9.83 5.11 1.54
CA ARG A 63 -10.12 4.63 0.20
C ARG A 63 -8.88 3.97 -0.37
N CYS A 64 -8.99 2.76 -0.89
CA CYS A 64 -7.86 2.06 -1.48
C CYS A 64 -8.19 1.47 -2.85
N CYS A 65 -7.27 1.62 -3.80
CA CYS A 65 -7.33 0.99 -5.10
C CYS A 65 -7.01 -0.50 -4.96
N VAL A 66 -7.93 -1.33 -5.41
CA VAL A 66 -7.77 -2.79 -5.50
C VAL A 66 -8.05 -3.20 -6.94
N SER A 67 -7.19 -4.00 -7.55
CA SER A 67 -7.43 -4.53 -8.90
C SER A 67 -8.76 -5.26 -8.96
N TRP A 68 -9.54 -5.08 -10.03
CA TRP A 68 -10.80 -5.79 -10.24
C TRP A 68 -10.65 -7.31 -10.06
N PHE A 69 -9.49 -7.84 -10.47
CA PHE A 69 -9.16 -9.27 -10.38
C PHE A 69 -9.05 -9.76 -8.93
N HIS A 70 -8.73 -8.87 -7.99
CA HIS A 70 -8.54 -9.15 -6.57
C HIS A 70 -9.60 -8.51 -5.68
N HIS A 71 -10.64 -7.92 -6.27
CA HIS A 71 -11.66 -7.21 -5.51
C HIS A 71 -12.41 -8.14 -4.55
N GLN A 72 -12.87 -9.29 -5.06
CA GLN A 72 -13.57 -10.28 -4.24
C GLN A 72 -12.63 -10.88 -3.18
N ASP A 73 -11.41 -11.24 -3.56
CA ASP A 73 -10.38 -11.73 -2.62
C ASP A 73 -10.14 -10.76 -1.45
N PHE A 74 -10.27 -9.46 -1.71
CA PHE A 74 -10.02 -8.41 -0.72
C PHE A 74 -11.21 -8.27 0.23
N ILE A 75 -12.45 -8.19 -0.29
CA ILE A 75 -13.68 -8.12 0.51
C ILE A 75 -13.87 -9.40 1.34
N ASP A 76 -13.54 -10.56 0.81
CA ASP A 76 -13.67 -11.83 1.53
C ASP A 76 -12.70 -11.92 2.73
N ARG A 77 -11.62 -11.12 2.74
CA ARG A 77 -10.59 -11.12 3.78
C ARG A 77 -10.71 -9.97 4.76
N PHE A 78 -11.40 -8.89 4.39
CA PHE A 78 -11.36 -7.61 5.10
C PHE A 78 -12.73 -6.90 5.03
N GLU A 79 -13.16 -6.28 6.13
CA GLU A 79 -14.54 -5.81 6.29
C GLU A 79 -14.67 -4.27 6.42
N ASN A 80 -13.58 -3.50 6.52
CA ASN A 80 -13.59 -2.16 7.13
C ASN A 80 -13.07 -1.02 6.25
N GLU A 81 -12.88 -1.27 4.96
CA GLU A 81 -12.26 -0.33 4.04
C GLU A 81 -13.10 -0.15 2.78
N ILE A 82 -12.79 0.89 2.01
CA ILE A 82 -13.57 1.25 0.83
C ILE A 82 -12.73 0.88 -0.41
N PRO A 83 -12.82 -0.37 -0.90
CA PRO A 83 -12.10 -0.79 -2.10
C PRO A 83 -12.67 -0.12 -3.35
N ILE A 84 -11.79 0.55 -4.09
CA ILE A 84 -12.08 1.21 -5.36
C ILE A 84 -11.43 0.39 -6.47
N SER A 85 -12.23 -0.18 -7.36
CA SER A 85 -11.75 -1.07 -8.43
C SER A 85 -12.00 -0.54 -9.84
N ASP A 86 -12.61 0.63 -9.97
CA ASP A 86 -12.85 1.35 -11.22
C ASP A 86 -11.76 2.40 -11.54
N GLN A 87 -10.71 2.48 -10.71
CA GLN A 87 -9.58 3.41 -10.87
C GLN A 87 -8.24 2.67 -10.90
N ILE A 88 -7.28 3.21 -11.64
CA ILE A 88 -5.93 2.65 -11.78
C ILE A 88 -5.02 2.93 -10.57
N PHE A 89 -5.31 4.00 -9.83
CA PHE A 89 -4.72 4.29 -8.52
C PHE A 89 -5.66 5.21 -7.73
N VAL A 90 -5.53 5.18 -6.40
CA VAL A 90 -6.23 6.07 -5.48
C VAL A 90 -5.20 6.68 -4.54
N ALA A 91 -5.26 8.01 -4.40
CA ALA A 91 -4.53 8.73 -3.37
C ALA A 91 -5.53 9.28 -2.35
N ASP A 92 -5.37 8.87 -1.09
CA ASP A 92 -6.16 9.31 0.05
C ASP A 92 -5.20 9.72 1.18
N ARG A 93 -5.13 11.02 1.46
CA ARG A 93 -4.22 11.63 2.46
C ARG A 93 -2.76 11.20 2.25
N ASP A 94 -2.22 10.38 3.15
CA ASP A 94 -0.85 9.86 3.18
C ASP A 94 -0.77 8.40 2.69
N ARG A 95 -1.79 7.93 1.97
CA ARG A 95 -1.84 6.62 1.33
C ARG A 95 -2.02 6.77 -0.17
N LEU A 96 -1.17 6.07 -0.92
CA LEU A 96 -1.35 5.87 -2.36
C LEU A 96 -1.48 4.38 -2.63
N THR A 97 -2.47 3.96 -3.39
CA THR A 97 -2.67 2.55 -3.72
C THR A 97 -2.91 2.41 -5.22
N CYS A 98 -2.42 1.33 -5.82
CA CYS A 98 -2.48 1.11 -7.26
C CYS A 98 -2.72 -0.36 -7.57
N SER A 99 -3.58 -0.63 -8.55
CA SER A 99 -3.94 -1.99 -8.98
C SER A 99 -2.76 -2.77 -9.61
N GLY A 100 -1.68 -2.08 -10.02
CA GLY A 100 -0.47 -2.67 -10.59
C GLY A 100 -0.30 -2.39 -12.10
N GLY A 101 0.59 -3.14 -12.76
CA GLY A 101 0.83 -3.04 -14.21
C GLY A 101 1.26 -1.64 -14.66
N HIS A 102 0.71 -1.15 -15.78
CA HIS A 102 0.99 0.19 -16.31
C HIS A 102 0.61 1.31 -15.32
N GLY A 103 -0.33 1.06 -14.40
CA GLY A 103 -0.72 2.02 -13.36
C GLY A 103 0.41 2.37 -12.39
N ALA A 104 1.41 1.49 -12.23
CA ALA A 104 2.55 1.73 -11.33
C ALA A 104 3.41 2.93 -11.78
N ALA A 105 3.58 3.13 -13.09
CA ALA A 105 4.30 4.28 -13.63
C ALA A 105 3.55 5.60 -13.35
N HIS A 106 2.22 5.58 -13.51
CA HIS A 106 1.36 6.72 -13.17
C HIS A 106 1.42 7.03 -11.68
N ALA A 107 1.30 6.02 -10.81
CA ALA A 107 1.47 6.14 -9.37
C ALA A 107 2.83 6.75 -9.00
N ALA A 108 3.92 6.29 -9.60
CA ALA A 108 5.27 6.81 -9.35
C ALA A 108 5.43 8.29 -9.77
N SER A 109 4.80 8.72 -10.86
CA SER A 109 4.78 10.14 -11.23
C SER A 109 3.95 10.98 -10.24
N ALA A 110 2.90 10.39 -9.67
CA ALA A 110 1.99 11.06 -8.76
C ALA A 110 2.60 11.25 -7.36
N THR A 111 3.40 10.30 -6.85
CA THR A 111 4.01 10.41 -5.50
C THR A 111 4.79 11.71 -5.32
N ARG A 112 5.57 12.13 -6.33
CA ARG A 112 6.30 13.42 -6.29
C ARG A 112 5.37 14.62 -6.21
N ARG A 113 4.24 14.60 -6.92
CA ARG A 113 3.28 15.72 -6.93
C ARG A 113 2.45 15.77 -5.64
N ILE A 114 2.11 14.62 -5.06
CA ILE A 114 1.20 14.52 -3.92
C ILE A 114 1.94 14.79 -2.60
N TRP A 115 3.19 14.32 -2.45
CA TRP A 115 3.87 14.34 -1.14
C TRP A 115 5.06 15.29 -1.03
N ARG A 116 5.63 15.82 -2.12
CA ARG A 116 6.71 16.85 -2.02
C ARG A 116 6.21 18.28 -1.83
N ALA A 117 4.90 18.50 -1.80
CA ALA A 117 4.30 19.82 -1.58
C ALA A 117 3.95 20.08 -0.11
N ARG A 118 4.49 19.29 0.82
CA ARG A 118 4.29 19.41 2.27
C ARG A 118 5.59 19.80 2.96
#